data_AF-A0A497GHW8-F1
#
_entry.id   AF-A0A497GHW8-F1
#
_cell.length_a   1.000
_cell.length_b   1.000
_cell.length_c   1.000
_cell.angle_alpha   90.00
_cell.angle_beta   90.00
_cell.angle_gamma   90.00
#
_symmetry.space_group_name_H-M   'P 1'
#
loop_
_entity.id
_entity.type
_entity.pdbx_description
1 polymer ?
#
loop_
_entity_poly.entity_id
_entity_poly.type
_entity_poly.pdbx_seq_one_letter_code
_entity_poly.pdbx_strand_id
1 'polypeptide(L)' 'MKTKSYWLPEVLKVSIFRNLVIERMMWKAPLYGLQMITANPKGTTHSEDHEYIMRRYGLDRHTALACPIALKARRGLQRP' A
#
# COMPACT_ATOMS: atom_id res chain seq x y z
N MET A 1 13.86 26.98 -18.81
CA MET A 1 13.09 25.74 -19.04
C MET A 1 13.92 24.56 -18.55
N LYS A 2 13.76 24.12 -17.28
CA LYS A 2 14.55 23.00 -16.71
C LYS A 2 13.93 21.67 -17.15
N THR A 3 14.71 20.85 -17.83
CA THR A 3 14.32 19.58 -18.46
C THR A 3 14.02 18.51 -17.40
N LYS A 4 12.97 17.71 -17.63
CA LYS A 4 12.47 16.63 -16.74
C LYS A 4 13.46 15.46 -16.52
N SER A 5 14.69 15.54 -17.00
CA SER A 5 15.66 14.43 -17.06
C SER A 5 16.21 14.00 -15.70
N TYR A 6 16.25 14.89 -14.70
CA TYR A 6 16.85 14.59 -13.38
C TYR A 6 15.91 13.85 -12.40
N TRP A 7 14.62 13.68 -12.75
CA TRP A 7 13.65 13.00 -11.88
C TRP A 7 13.53 11.50 -12.17
N LEU A 8 13.89 11.05 -13.36
CA LEU A 8 13.74 9.66 -13.82
C LEU A 8 14.51 8.62 -12.97
N PRO A 9 15.75 8.86 -12.50
CA PRO A 9 16.50 7.85 -11.75
C PRO A 9 15.89 7.55 -10.38
N GLU A 10 15.38 8.57 -9.69
CA GLU A 10 14.79 8.41 -8.35
C GLU A 10 13.45 7.68 -8.41
N VAL A 11 12.60 8.00 -9.38
CA VAL A 11 11.32 7.29 -9.56
C VAL A 11 11.54 5.81 -9.89
N LEU A 12 12.59 5.51 -10.66
CA LEU A 12 12.97 4.15 -11.00
C LEU A 12 13.42 3.35 -9.76
N LYS A 13 14.28 3.93 -8.90
CA LYS A 13 14.72 3.28 -7.66
C LYS A 13 13.54 2.90 -6.75
N VAL A 14 12.60 3.82 -6.54
CA VAL A 14 11.40 3.56 -5.73
C VAL A 14 10.53 2.45 -6.33
N SER A 15 10.37 2.43 -7.66
CA SER A 15 9.60 1.39 -8.35
C SER A 15 10.27 0.02 -8.24
N ILE A 16 11.61 -0.05 -8.40
CA ILE A 16 12.38 -1.29 -8.25
C ILE A 16 12.22 -1.84 -6.83
N PHE A 17 12.43 -1.00 -5.81
CA PHE A 17 12.27 -1.43 -4.42
C PHE A 17 10.87 -1.98 -4.14
N ARG A 18 9.83 -1.26 -4.58
CA ARG A 18 8.44 -1.67 -4.41
C ARG A 18 8.18 -3.03 -5.07
N ASN A 19 8.63 -3.23 -6.31
CA ASN A 19 8.39 -4.47 -7.05
C ASN A 19 9.10 -5.66 -6.40
N LEU A 20 10.34 -5.49 -5.93
CA LEU A 20 11.08 -6.53 -5.23
C LEU A 20 10.37 -7.01 -3.95
N VAL A 21 9.81 -6.07 -3.16
CA VAL A 21 9.06 -6.41 -1.94
C VAL A 21 7.78 -7.17 -2.30
N ILE A 22 7.03 -6.70 -3.30
CA ILE A 22 5.79 -7.36 -3.75
C ILE A 22 6.09 -8.77 -4.24
N GLU A 23 7.07 -8.94 -5.12
CA GLU A 23 7.45 -10.25 -5.66
C GLU A 23 7.86 -11.21 -4.54
N ARG A 24 8.72 -10.76 -3.61
CA ARG A 24 9.13 -11.59 -2.48
C ARG A 24 7.96 -12.04 -1.61
N MET A 25 6.99 -11.15 -1.37
CA MET A 25 5.77 -11.49 -0.63
C MET A 25 4.90 -12.49 -1.40
N MET A 26 4.72 -12.30 -2.71
CA MET A 26 3.95 -13.21 -3.58
C MET A 26 4.52 -14.63 -3.57
N TRP A 27 5.85 -14.78 -3.56
CA TRP A 27 6.49 -16.09 -3.54
C TRP A 27 6.52 -16.73 -2.15
N LYS A 28 6.67 -15.95 -1.09
CA LYS A 28 6.83 -16.48 0.28
C LYS A 28 5.51 -16.73 0.99
N ALA A 29 4.50 -15.89 0.79
CA ALA A 29 3.22 -16.01 1.51
C ALA A 29 2.52 -17.38 1.28
N PRO A 30 2.42 -17.91 0.05
CA PRO A 30 1.76 -19.21 -0.18
C PRO A 30 2.49 -20.39 0.48
N LEU A 31 3.81 -20.30 0.68
CA LEU A 31 4.59 -21.33 1.38
C LEU A 31 4.21 -21.47 2.85
N TYR A 32 3.58 -20.44 3.43
CA TYR A 32 3.06 -20.45 4.80
C TYR A 32 1.53 -20.59 4.84
N GLY A 33 0.89 -20.94 3.72
CA GLY A 33 -0.57 -21.03 3.62
C GLY A 33 -1.28 -19.68 3.67
N LEU A 34 -0.56 -18.57 3.47
CA LEU A 34 -1.12 -17.22 3.49
C LEU A 34 -1.59 -16.82 2.09
N GLN A 35 -2.84 -16.38 1.98
CA GLN A 35 -3.38 -15.81 0.75
C GLN A 35 -2.96 -14.34 0.63
N MET A 36 -2.30 -13.98 -0.48
CA MET A 36 -1.95 -12.61 -0.78
C MET A 36 -2.99 -11.96 -1.68
N ILE A 37 -3.38 -10.72 -1.36
CA ILE A 37 -4.32 -9.91 -2.13
C ILE A 37 -3.67 -8.57 -2.45
N THR A 38 -3.71 -8.14 -3.70
CA THR A 38 -3.28 -6.81 -4.10
C THR A 38 -4.45 -5.83 -3.99
N ALA A 39 -4.24 -4.72 -3.29
CA ALA A 39 -5.24 -3.67 -3.11
C ALA A 39 -4.70 -2.33 -3.60
N ASN A 40 -5.53 -1.55 -4.28
CA ASN A 40 -5.13 -0.23 -4.77
C ASN A 40 -5.07 0.78 -3.60
N PRO A 41 -3.88 1.37 -3.30
CA PRO A 41 -3.72 2.35 -2.23
C PRO A 41 -4.30 3.73 -2.59
N LYS A 42 -4.84 3.93 -3.80
CA LYS A 42 -5.45 5.23 -4.17
C LYS A 42 -6.50 5.65 -3.13
N GLY A 43 -6.32 6.86 -2.58
CA GLY A 43 -7.22 7.46 -1.60
C GLY A 43 -7.01 7.03 -0.15
N THR A 44 -5.86 6.43 0.23
CA THR A 44 -5.61 6.02 1.63
C THR A 44 -4.74 6.99 2.43
N THR A 45 -3.91 7.82 1.78
CA THR A 45 -2.86 8.62 2.47
C THR A 45 -3.22 10.08 2.75
N HIS A 46 -4.21 10.63 2.04
CA HIS A 46 -4.69 12.01 2.19
C HIS A 46 -6.22 12.06 2.23
N SER A 47 -6.86 11.09 2.88
CA SER A 47 -8.29 11.13 3.12
C SER A 47 -8.58 11.71 4.51
N GLU A 48 -9.69 12.43 4.63
CA GLU A 48 -10.22 12.86 5.94
C GLU A 48 -10.40 11.65 6.88
N ASP A 49 -10.73 10.48 6.31
CA ASP A 49 -10.80 9.21 7.02
C ASP A 49 -9.47 8.83 7.70
N HIS A 50 -8.32 9.12 7.08
CA HIS A 50 -7.01 8.79 7.64
C HIS A 50 -6.73 9.62 8.91
N GLU A 51 -6.98 10.93 8.84
CA GLU A 51 -6.81 11.83 9.99
C GLU A 51 -7.83 11.53 11.09
N TYR A 52 -9.07 11.22 10.71
CA TYR A 52 -10.11 10.80 11.64
C TYR A 52 -9.75 9.53 12.38
N ILE A 53 -9.26 8.50 11.69
CA ILE A 53 -8.86 7.23 12.28
C ILE A 53 -7.70 7.42 13.25
N MET A 54 -6.69 8.22 12.90
CA MET A 54 -5.57 8.54 13.79
C MET A 54 -6.03 9.25 15.07
N ARG A 55 -6.87 10.28 14.94
CA ARG A 55 -7.36 11.05 16.09
C ARG A 55 -8.33 10.26 16.97
N ARG A 56 -9.22 9.47 16.37
CA ARG A 56 -10.27 8.76 17.10
C ARG A 56 -9.76 7.50 17.80
N TYR A 57 -8.87 6.75 17.15
CA TYR A 57 -8.37 5.47 17.66
C TYR A 57 -6.93 5.54 18.19
N GLY A 58 -6.28 6.73 18.15
CA GLY A 58 -4.91 6.91 18.62
C GLY A 58 -3.87 6.13 17.80
N LEU A 59 -4.20 5.76 16.56
CA LEU A 59 -3.33 4.95 15.71
C LEU A 59 -2.19 5.78 15.14
N ASP A 60 -1.01 5.19 15.04
CA ASP A 60 0.11 5.81 14.35
C ASP A 60 -0.18 5.93 12.84
N ARG A 61 0.58 6.80 12.18
CA ARG A 61 0.41 7.09 10.75
C ARG A 61 0.48 5.83 9.88
N HIS A 62 1.37 4.89 10.17
CA HIS A 62 1.50 3.67 9.36
C HIS A 62 0.31 2.73 9.59
N THR A 63 -0.13 2.54 10.83
CA THR A 63 -1.29 1.69 11.14
C THR A 63 -2.59 2.28 10.59
N ALA A 64 -2.78 3.58 10.69
CA ALA A 64 -3.96 4.27 10.15
C ALA A 64 -4.00 4.22 8.60
N LEU A 65 -2.88 4.07 7.90
CA LEU A 65 -2.85 3.81 6.45
C LEU A 65 -3.20 2.34 6.13
N ALA A 66 -2.77 1.41 6.97
CA ALA A 66 -2.97 -0.03 6.75
C ALA A 66 -4.45 -0.44 6.94
N CYS A 67 -5.17 0.15 7.89
CA CYS A 67 -6.56 -0.22 8.19
C CYS A 67 -7.51 -0.10 6.97
N PRO A 68 -7.57 1.04 6.24
CA PRO A 68 -8.38 1.15 5.02
C PRO A 68 -8.00 0.16 3.92
N ILE A 69 -6.71 -0.16 3.79
CA ILE A 69 -6.21 -1.15 2.80
C ILE A 69 -6.74 -2.54 3.14
N ALA A 70 -6.66 -2.93 4.42
CA ALA A 70 -7.19 -4.21 4.90
C ALA A 70 -8.71 -4.31 4.67
N LEU A 71 -9.45 -3.23 4.93
CA LEU A 71 -10.89 -3.18 4.68
C LEU A 71 -11.23 -3.32 3.19
N LYS A 72 -10.48 -2.64 2.30
CA LYS A 72 -10.62 -2.79 0.85
C LYS A 72 -10.31 -4.21 0.39
N ALA A 73 -9.22 -4.80 0.87
CA ALA A 73 -8.84 -6.17 0.53
C ALA A 73 -9.92 -7.17 0.98
N ARG A 74 -10.44 -7.02 2.21
CA ARG A 74 -11.54 -7.85 2.71
C ARG A 74 -12.80 -7.75 1.85
N ARG A 75 -13.20 -6.54 1.44
CA ARG A 75 -14.34 -6.34 0.53
C ARG A 75 -14.10 -6.95 -0.85
N GLY A 76 -12.86 -6.92 -1.33
CA GLY A 76 -12.46 -7.58 -2.58
C GLY A 76 -12.57 -9.10 -2.51
N LEU A 77 -12.19 -9.69 -1.37
CA LEU A 77 -12.29 -11.15 -1.14
C LEU A 77 -13.74 -11.65 -1.03
N GLN A 78 -14.69 -10.78 -0.67
CA GLN A 78 -16.11 -11.11 -0.52
C GLN A 78 -16.90 -11.04 -1.83
N ARG A 79 -16.26 -10.67 -2.95
CA ARG A 79 -16.88 -10.73 -4.28
C ARG A 79 -16.60 -12.11 -4.89
N PRO A 80 -17.63 -12.85 -5.33
CA PRO A 80 -17.49 -14.20 -5.87
C PRO A 80 -16.64 -14.22 -7.15
#